data_AF-A0A958U2I7-F1
#
_entry.id   AF-A0A958U2I7-F1
#
_cell.length_a   1.000
_cell.length_b   1.000
_cell.length_c   1.000
_cell.angle_alpha   90.00
_cell.angle_beta   90.00
_cell.angle_gamma   90.00
#
_symmetry.space_group_name_H-M   'P 1'
#
loop_
_entity.id
_entity.type
_entity.pdbx_description
1 polymer ?
#
loop_
_entity_poly.entity_id
_entity_poly.type
_entity_poly.pdbx_seq_one_letter_code
_entity_poly.pdbx_strand_id
1 'polypeptide(L)' 'FHLAFSEPVQKARSVSGSIVLYRASDADLDVQLDFLPDSNGVISIPTSLLKPGLYELKIDLMMDEVPCYLSRSLSF' A
#
# COMPACT_ATOMS: atom_id res chain seq x y z
N PHE A 1 -0.70 8.54 -6.58
CA PHE A 1 -2.07 8.67 -6.05
C PHE A 1 -2.03 8.45 -4.53
N HIS A 2 -3.11 8.78 -3.81
CA HIS A 2 -3.15 8.71 -2.35
C HIS A 2 -3.93 7.50 -1.86
N LEU A 3 -3.38 6.80 -0.88
CA LEU A 3 -4.07 5.77 -0.11
C LEU A 3 -4.31 6.30 1.29
N ALA A 4 -5.58 6.44 1.66
CA ALA A 4 -5.98 6.83 3.02
C ALA A 4 -6.28 5.57 3.84
N PHE A 5 -5.61 5.42 4.97
CA PHE A 5 -5.86 4.32 5.91
C PHE A 5 -6.81 4.78 7.02
N SER A 6 -7.68 3.86 7.44
CA SER A 6 -8.73 4.11 8.44
C SER A 6 -8.18 4.29 9.85
N GLU A 7 -9.05 4.70 10.78
CA GLU A 7 -8.72 4.92 12.20
C GLU A 7 -7.88 3.83 12.89
N PRO A 8 -8.00 2.51 12.61
CA PRO A 8 -7.17 1.49 13.25
C PRO A 8 -5.67 1.72 13.03
N VAL A 9 -5.28 2.12 11.81
CA VAL A 9 -3.87 2.44 11.49
C VAL A 9 -3.43 3.71 12.20
N GLN A 10 -4.32 4.70 12.34
CA GLN A 10 -4.00 5.98 12.98
C GLN A 10 -3.92 5.88 14.51
N LYS A 11 -4.60 4.90 15.12
CA LYS A 11 -4.65 4.68 16.57
C LYS A 11 -3.64 3.65 17.07
N ALA A 12 -3.04 2.87 16.18
CA ALA A 12 -2.00 1.91 16.52
C ALA A 12 -0.76 2.64 17.05
N ARG A 13 -0.10 2.07 18.08
CA ARG A 13 1.12 2.66 18.67
C ARG A 13 2.32 2.44 17.77
N SER A 14 2.34 1.30 17.08
CA SER A 14 3.30 1.01 16.03
C SER A 14 2.60 0.42 14.82
N VAL A 15 2.98 0.93 13.64
CA VAL A 15 2.59 0.34 12.36
C VAL A 15 3.84 0.21 11.50
N SER A 16 4.08 -0.98 11.00
CA SER A 16 5.12 -1.27 10.02
C SER A 16 4.59 -2.23 8.97
N GLY A 17 5.24 -2.27 7.81
CA GLY A 17 4.79 -3.15 6.74
C GLY A 17 5.32 -2.75 5.37
N SER A 18 4.74 -3.37 4.36
CA SER A 18 5.08 -3.15 2.96
C SER A 18 3.84 -3.04 2.09
N ILE A 19 3.99 -2.31 0.99
CA ILE A 19 3.00 -2.16 -0.05
C ILE A 19 3.58 -2.75 -1.33
N VAL A 20 2.81 -3.60 -1.98
CA VAL A 20 3.14 -4.16 -3.29
C VAL A 20 2.02 -3.82 -4.26
N LEU A 21 2.37 -3.20 -5.38
CA LEU A 21 1.50 -3.03 -6.54
C LEU A 21 1.89 -4.10 -7.54
N TYR A 22 1.11 -5.18 -7.55
CA TYR A 22 1.33 -6.33 -8.40
C TYR A 22 0.60 -6.16 -9.74
N ARG A 23 1.27 -6.46 -10.86
CA ARG A 23 0.67 -6.41 -12.19
C ARG A 23 0.65 -7.80 -12.81
N ALA A 24 -0.50 -8.45 -12.77
CA ALA A 24 -0.68 -9.81 -13.29
C ALA A 24 -0.33 -9.97 -14.77
N SER A 25 -0.46 -8.89 -15.57
CA SER A 25 -0.13 -8.93 -17.00
C SER A 25 1.38 -8.86 -17.28
N ASP A 26 2.17 -8.36 -16.33
CA ASP A 26 3.59 -8.05 -16.50
C ASP A 26 4.26 -7.86 -15.14
N ALA A 27 4.88 -8.92 -14.63
CA ALA A 27 5.51 -8.93 -13.31
C ALA A 27 6.77 -8.04 -13.22
N ASP A 28 7.38 -7.66 -14.36
CA ASP A 28 8.53 -6.75 -14.37
C ASP A 28 8.11 -5.31 -14.02
N LEU A 29 6.80 -5.04 -13.97
CA LEU A 29 6.22 -3.75 -13.59
C LEU A 29 5.65 -3.75 -12.17
N ASP A 30 5.96 -4.76 -11.36
CA ASP A 30 5.62 -4.77 -9.94
C ASP A 30 6.36 -3.65 -9.20
N VAL A 31 5.67 -2.96 -8.30
CA VAL A 31 6.26 -1.88 -7.50
C VAL A 31 6.13 -2.22 -6.03
N GLN A 32 7.27 -2.28 -5.33
CA GLN A 32 7.32 -2.48 -3.88
C GLN A 32 7.72 -1.18 -3.18
N LEU A 33 7.01 -0.84 -2.11
CA LEU A 33 7.22 0.37 -1.31
C LEU A 33 7.14 0.02 0.18
N ASP A 34 7.92 0.74 0.99
CA ASP A 34 7.79 0.67 2.44
C ASP A 34 6.51 1.35 2.90
N PHE A 35 5.89 0.82 3.96
CA PHE A 35 4.71 1.43 4.57
C PHE A 35 5.13 2.61 5.47
N LEU A 36 5.11 3.81 4.91
CA LEU A 36 5.46 5.06 5.60
C LEU A 36 4.34 6.11 5.44
N PRO A 37 3.25 6.01 6.21
CA PRO A 37 2.17 7.00 6.19
C PRO A 37 2.61 8.33 6.81
N ASP A 38 1.99 9.42 6.34
CA ASP A 38 2.10 10.71 7.00
C ASP A 38 1.32 10.76 8.33
N SER A 39 1.36 11.90 9.02
CA SER A 39 0.65 12.09 10.30
C SER A 39 -0.87 11.95 10.20
N ASN A 40 -1.44 11.95 8.99
CA ASN A 40 -2.87 11.76 8.73
C ASN A 40 -3.20 10.32 8.31
N GLY A 41 -2.23 9.40 8.34
CA GLY A 41 -2.43 8.03 7.89
C GLY A 41 -2.53 7.91 6.36
N VAL A 42 -1.96 8.85 5.61
CA VAL A 42 -1.99 8.86 4.14
C VAL A 42 -0.63 8.44 3.57
N ILE A 43 -0.65 7.54 2.60
CA ILE A 43 0.54 7.17 1.82
C ILE A 43 0.41 7.71 0.40
N SER A 44 1.48 8.37 -0.05
CA SER A 44 1.58 8.90 -1.40
C SER A 44 2.41 7.97 -2.27
N ILE A 45 1.76 7.32 -3.23
CA ILE A 45 2.44 6.46 -4.20
C ILE A 45 2.85 7.30 -5.40
N PRO A 46 4.16 7.35 -5.76
CA PRO A 46 4.63 8.08 -6.92
C PRO A 46 4.08 7.44 -8.20
N THR A 47 3.31 8.23 -8.96
CA THR A 47 2.72 7.75 -10.23
C THR A 47 3.74 7.56 -11.34
N SER A 48 4.93 8.16 -11.21
CA SER A 48 6.04 7.98 -12.15
C SER A 48 6.56 6.54 -12.21
N LEU A 49 6.29 5.74 -11.18
CA LEU A 49 6.64 4.33 -11.12
C LEU A 49 5.62 3.43 -11.82
N LEU A 50 4.47 3.98 -12.22
CA LEU A 50 3.34 3.22 -12.71
C LEU A 50 3.13 3.45 -14.19
N LYS A 51 2.79 2.37 -14.89
CA LYS A 51 2.34 2.40 -16.29
C LYS A 51 0.83 2.22 -16.31
N PRO A 52 0.08 2.85 -17.22
CA PRO A 52 -1.36 2.64 -17.30
C PRO A 52 -1.73 1.16 -17.35
N GLY A 53 -2.78 0.78 -16.61
CA GLY A 53 -3.22 -0.61 -16.51
C GLY A 53 -3.82 -1.00 -15.16
N LEU A 54 -4.15 -2.28 -15.05
CA LEU A 54 -4.71 -2.89 -13.85
C LEU A 54 -3.60 -3.40 -12.93
N TYR A 55 -3.64 -2.99 -11.68
CA TYR A 55 -2.76 -3.44 -10.61
C TYR A 55 -3.59 -4.06 -9.47
N GLU A 56 -3.02 -5.03 -8.78
CA GLU A 56 -3.46 -5.46 -7.46
C GLU A 56 -2.58 -4.81 -6.40
N LEU A 57 -3.16 -3.91 -5.63
CA LEU A 57 -2.55 -3.41 -4.41
C LEU A 57 -2.64 -4.51 -3.35
N LYS A 58 -1.50 -4.88 -2.76
CA LYS A 58 -1.37 -5.79 -1.63
C LYS A 58 -0.60 -5.06 -0.53
N ILE A 59 -1.12 -5.09 0.68
CA ILE A 59 -0.58 -4.36 1.81
C ILE A 59 -0.51 -5.32 2.98
N ASP A 60 0.72 -5.58 3.42
CA ASP A 60 1.05 -6.41 4.57
C ASP A 60 1.48 -5.51 5.71
N LEU A 61 0.72 -5.49 6.80
CA LEU A 61 0.94 -4.62 7.95
C LEU A 61 1.07 -5.41 9.24
N MET A 62 1.85 -4.86 10.14
CA MET A 62 1.93 -5.21 11.55
C MET A 62 1.46 -4.00 12.35
N MET A 63 0.27 -4.10 12.96
CA MET A 63 -0.30 -3.06 13.82
C MET A 63 -0.27 -3.56 15.26
N ASP A 64 0.56 -2.98 16.13
CA ASP A 64 0.67 -3.41 17.53
C ASP A 64 0.83 -4.94 17.68
N GLU A 65 1.72 -5.55 16.87
CA GLU A 65 1.97 -7.00 16.79
C GLU A 65 0.83 -7.85 16.17
N VAL A 66 -0.25 -7.22 15.70
CA VAL A 66 -1.37 -7.88 15.02
C VAL A 66 -1.19 -7.83 13.50
N PRO A 67 -1.07 -8.98 12.81
CA PRO A 67 -0.90 -8.98 11.36
C PRO A 67 -2.21 -8.60 10.69
N CYS A 68 -2.10 -7.73 9.70
CA CYS A 68 -3.21 -7.21 8.94
C CYS A 68 -2.85 -7.24 7.46
N TYR A 69 -3.73 -7.84 6.66
CA TYR A 69 -3.57 -7.92 5.22
C TYR A 69 -4.73 -7.20 4.53
N LEU A 70 -4.41 -6.37 3.54
CA LEU A 70 -5.37 -5.72 2.68
C LEU A 70 -5.00 -5.93 1.22
N SER A 71 -5.97 -6.31 0.40
CA SER A 71 -5.80 -6.31 -1.05
C SER A 71 -6.95 -5.61 -1.77
N ARG A 72 -6.64 -4.95 -2.88
CA ARG A 72 -7.62 -4.25 -3.73
C ARG A 72 -7.09 -4.10 -5.15
N SER A 73 -7.96 -4.28 -6.14
CA SER A 73 -7.65 -3.95 -7.53
C SER A 73 -7.74 -2.44 -7.76
N LEU A 74 -6.78 -1.89 -8.49
CA LEU A 74 -6.68 -0.49 -8.87
C LEU A 74 -6.43 -0.37 -10.36
N SER A 75 -7.09 0.59 -11.00
CA SER A 75 -6.73 1.01 -12.35
C SER A 75 -5.99 2.33 -12.28
N PHE A 76 -4.84 2.42 -12.94
CA PHE A 76 -4.06 3.63 -13.10
C PHE A 76 -3.99 4.04 -14.57
#